data_AF-A0A7C2TSZ1-F1
#
_entry.id   AF-A0A7C2TSZ1-F1
#
_cell.length_a   1.000
_cell.length_b   1.000
_cell.length_c   1.000
_cell.angle_alpha   90.00
_cell.angle_beta   90.00
_cell.angle_gamma   90.00
#
_symmetry.space_group_name_H-M   'P 1'
#
loop_
_entity.id
_entity.type
_entity.pdbx_description
1 polymer ?
#
loop_
_entity_poly.entity_id
_entity_poly.type
_entity_poly.pdbx_seq_one_letter_code
_entity_poly.pdbx_strand_id
1 'polypeptide(L)'
;MRTLGKKAEGKIIFFNRPMDASKINTFEAYGGAVNQRGSGAIEAAKAGGVAALVRSMTARLDDVPHTGGMGYQDGVPKIPAAAISTMDANLWPRSRNVEEQTYCGD
;
A
#
# COMPACT_ATOMS: atom_id res chain seq x y z
N MET A 1 -0.78 10.75 2.89
CA MET A 1 -1.81 9.69 3.04
C MET A 1 -2.87 10.25 3.97
N ARG A 2 -4.15 10.20 3.59
CA ARG A 2 -5.25 10.59 4.50
C ARG A 2 -5.56 9.44 5.47
N THR A 3 -6.08 9.79 6.63
CA THR A 3 -6.53 8.89 7.69
C THR A 3 -7.56 7.89 7.16
N LEU A 4 -7.28 6.59 7.30
CA LEU A 4 -8.16 5.50 6.85
C LEU A 4 -9.47 5.41 7.65
N GLY A 5 -9.60 6.22 8.72
CA GLY A 5 -10.78 6.33 9.56
C GLY A 5 -11.08 5.06 10.36
N LYS A 6 -12.27 5.00 10.96
CA LYS A 6 -12.73 3.84 11.78
C LYS A 6 -12.77 2.50 11.03
N LYS A 7 -12.74 2.50 9.69
CA LYS A 7 -12.80 1.26 8.90
C LYS A 7 -11.51 0.44 8.95
N ALA A 8 -10.39 1.08 9.31
CA ALA A 8 -9.08 0.44 9.38
C ALA A 8 -8.85 -0.35 10.68
N GLU A 9 -9.58 -0.01 11.74
CA GLU A 9 -9.36 -0.58 13.07
C GLU A 9 -9.50 -2.10 13.07
N GLY A 10 -8.46 -2.80 13.53
CA GLY A 10 -8.43 -4.26 13.61
C GLY A 10 -8.24 -4.97 12.26
N LYS A 11 -8.00 -4.25 11.15
CA LYS A 11 -7.92 -4.83 9.79
C LYS A 11 -6.53 -4.76 9.18
N ILE A 12 -6.32 -5.59 8.15
CA ILE A 12 -5.19 -5.45 7.24
C ILE A 12 -5.51 -4.30 6.28
N ILE A 13 -4.59 -3.35 6.13
CA ILE A 13 -4.77 -2.23 5.22
C ILE A 13 -4.05 -2.52 3.93
N PHE A 14 -4.79 -2.56 2.82
CA PHE A 14 -4.24 -2.81 1.50
C PHE A 14 -4.08 -1.50 0.72
N PHE A 15 -2.84 -1.12 0.44
CA PHE A 15 -2.49 0.04 -0.36
C PHE A 15 -2.29 -0.37 -1.82
N ASN A 16 -3.31 -0.09 -2.65
CA ASN A 16 -3.41 -0.58 -4.02
C ASN A 16 -3.22 0.51 -5.09
N ARG A 17 -2.44 1.58 -4.84
CA ARG A 17 -2.25 2.61 -5.86
C ARG A 17 -1.26 2.15 -6.93
N PRO A 18 -1.68 1.97 -8.21
CA PRO A 18 -0.77 1.62 -9.29
C PRO A 18 0.24 2.73 -9.55
N MET A 19 1.39 2.36 -10.13
CA MET A 19 2.22 3.35 -10.81
C MET A 19 1.42 3.94 -11.98
N ASP A 20 1.48 5.25 -12.17
CA ASP A 20 0.80 5.92 -13.27
C ASP A 20 1.51 5.61 -14.60
N ALA A 21 0.87 4.76 -15.42
CA ALA A 21 1.40 4.33 -16.71
C ALA A 21 1.42 5.45 -17.77
N SER A 22 0.74 6.58 -17.54
CA SER A 22 0.80 7.75 -18.43
C SER A 22 2.11 8.53 -18.31
N LYS A 23 2.83 8.35 -17.20
CA LYS A 23 4.12 8.99 -16.96
C LYS A 23 5.21 8.22 -17.70
N ILE A 24 5.72 8.82 -18.78
CA ILE A 24 6.85 8.27 -19.56
C ILE A 24 8.10 8.11 -18.67
N ASN A 25 8.29 9.03 -17.71
CA ASN A 25 9.38 8.92 -16.75
C ASN A 25 9.03 7.91 -15.65
N THR A 26 9.68 6.75 -15.69
CA THR A 26 9.50 5.67 -14.71
C THR A 26 9.76 6.12 -13.27
N PHE A 27 10.73 7.01 -13.02
CA PHE A 27 11.01 7.50 -11.67
C PHE A 27 9.91 8.42 -11.15
N GLU A 28 9.27 9.20 -12.01
CA GLU A 28 8.10 10.00 -11.65
C GLU A 28 6.91 9.11 -11.29
N ALA A 29 6.61 8.12 -12.16
CA ALA A 29 5.56 7.13 -11.90
C ALA A 29 5.79 6.38 -10.58
N TYR A 30 7.05 5.99 -10.33
CA TYR A 30 7.45 5.30 -9.11
C TYR A 30 7.35 6.21 -7.88
N GLY A 31 7.83 7.45 -7.98
CA GLY A 31 7.76 8.45 -6.92
C GLY A 31 6.32 8.74 -6.48
N GLY A 32 5.38 8.73 -7.42
CA GLY A 32 3.95 8.86 -7.14
C GLY A 32 3.35 7.69 -6.35
N ALA A 33 3.93 6.49 -6.41
CA ALA A 33 3.42 5.29 -5.78
C ALA A 33 4.18 4.86 -4.51
N VAL A 34 5.50 5.07 -4.46
CA VAL A 34 6.42 4.41 -3.51
C VAL A 34 6.18 4.71 -2.03
N ASN A 35 5.58 5.86 -1.69
CA ASN A 35 5.29 6.17 -0.28
C ASN A 35 4.35 5.14 0.36
N GLN A 36 3.55 4.42 -0.43
CA GLN A 36 2.73 3.33 0.09
C GLN A 36 3.55 2.18 0.68
N ARG A 37 4.72 1.87 0.09
CA ARG A 37 5.69 0.94 0.69
C ARG A 37 6.46 1.62 1.81
N GLY A 38 6.96 2.83 1.55
CA GLY A 38 7.86 3.54 2.46
C GLY A 38 7.25 3.79 3.85
N SER A 39 5.99 4.23 3.90
CA SER A 39 5.29 4.63 5.11
C SER A 39 3.97 3.87 5.35
N GLY A 40 3.61 2.89 4.52
CA GLY A 40 2.31 2.22 4.62
C GLY A 40 2.06 1.58 5.98
N ALA A 41 3.08 0.95 6.57
CA ALA A 41 3.00 0.36 7.91
C ALA A 41 2.69 1.41 8.99
N ILE A 42 3.33 2.58 8.91
CA ILE A 42 3.12 3.69 9.85
C ILE A 42 1.68 4.20 9.74
N GLU A 43 1.22 4.45 8.51
CA GLU A 43 -0.10 5.04 8.28
C GLU A 43 -1.25 4.07 8.58
N ALA A 44 -1.05 2.77 8.33
CA ALA A 44 -1.98 1.73 8.76
C ALA A 44 -2.03 1.61 10.29
N ALA A 45 -0.87 1.62 10.97
CA ALA A 45 -0.81 1.54 12.44
C ALA A 45 -1.47 2.75 13.12
N LYS A 46 -1.22 3.97 12.61
CA LYS A 46 -1.89 5.20 13.09
C LYS A 46 -3.42 5.14 12.98
N ALA A 47 -3.94 4.35 12.05
CA ALA A 47 -5.37 4.15 11.85
C ALA A 47 -5.94 2.93 12.61
N GLY A 48 -5.15 2.27 13.45
CA GLY A 48 -5.56 1.08 14.20
C GLY A 48 -5.55 -0.22 13.37
N GLY A 49 -4.96 -0.19 12.17
CA GLY A 49 -4.74 -1.39 11.36
C GLY A 49 -3.73 -2.33 12.01
N VAL A 50 -3.88 -3.63 11.75
CA VAL A 50 -3.04 -4.68 12.34
C VAL A 50 -1.92 -5.16 11.41
N ALA A 51 -2.00 -4.82 10.12
CA ALA A 51 -0.93 -5.05 9.14
C ALA A 51 -1.10 -4.10 7.93
N ALA A 52 -0.02 -3.91 7.18
CA ALA A 52 -0.02 -3.24 5.89
C ALA A 52 0.29 -4.23 4.77
N LEU A 53 -0.49 -4.18 3.70
CA LEU A 53 -0.25 -4.89 2.46
C LEU A 53 -0.11 -3.85 1.36
N VAL A 54 0.86 -3.99 0.46
CA VAL A 54 1.06 -3.04 -0.63
C VAL A 54 1.09 -3.77 -1.97
N ARG A 55 0.50 -3.18 -3.01
CA ARG A 55 0.80 -3.65 -4.37
C ARG A 55 2.25 -3.29 -4.73
N SER A 56 2.86 -4.11 -5.56
CA SER A 56 4.20 -3.84 -6.08
C SER A 56 4.26 -2.57 -6.92
N MET A 57 5.32 -1.78 -6.75
CA MET A 57 5.59 -0.56 -7.54
C MET A 57 6.35 -0.94 -8.79
N THR A 58 5.63 -1.46 -9.77
CA THR A 58 6.11 -1.77 -11.12
C THR A 58 5.02 -1.46 -12.13
N ALA A 59 5.43 -1.07 -13.33
CA ALA A 59 4.51 -0.94 -14.47
C ALA A 59 4.24 -2.29 -15.15
N ARG A 60 5.02 -3.33 -14.82
CA ARG A 60 4.81 -4.68 -15.34
C ARG A 60 3.62 -5.33 -14.66
N LEU A 61 2.84 -6.08 -15.44
CA LEU A 61 1.89 -7.06 -14.93
C LEU A 61 2.65 -8.37 -14.77
N ASP A 62 2.92 -8.74 -13.52
CA ASP A 62 3.71 -9.91 -13.12
C ASP A 62 3.16 -10.53 -11.83
N ASP A 63 3.64 -11.73 -11.55
CA ASP A 63 3.35 -12.55 -10.36
C ASP A 63 4.48 -12.48 -9.32
N VAL A 64 5.38 -11.49 -9.46
CA VAL A 64 6.55 -11.33 -8.59
C VAL A 64 6.32 -10.19 -7.60
N PRO A 65 6.24 -10.45 -6.28
CA PRO A 65 6.15 -9.39 -5.28
C PRO A 65 7.48 -8.63 -5.17
N HIS A 66 7.43 -7.30 -5.25
CA HIS A 66 8.60 -6.45 -5.19
C HIS A 66 8.82 -5.85 -3.79
N THR A 67 9.97 -6.19 -3.20
CA THR A 67 10.42 -5.61 -1.93
C THR A 67 10.95 -4.17 -2.11
N GLY A 68 11.47 -3.59 -1.02
CA GLY A 68 12.22 -2.35 -1.03
C GLY A 68 12.21 -1.67 0.33
N GLY A 69 12.86 -0.51 0.40
CA GLY A 69 12.96 0.25 1.65
C GLY A 69 11.59 0.65 2.21
N MET A 70 11.43 0.44 3.52
CA MET A 70 10.36 0.96 4.36
C MET A 70 10.93 1.40 5.71
N GLY A 71 10.19 2.25 6.43
CA GLY A 71 10.55 2.70 7.76
C GLY A 71 9.42 2.53 8.76
N TYR A 72 9.79 2.48 10.04
CA TYR A 72 8.88 2.68 11.15
C TYR A 72 9.11 4.07 11.76
N GLN A 73 8.13 4.53 12.55
CA GLN A 73 8.21 5.79 13.27
C GLN A 73 8.15 5.50 14.78
N ASP A 74 9.00 6.18 15.56
CA ASP A 74 8.94 6.09 17.01
C ASP A 74 7.59 6.56 17.55
N GLY A 75 7.10 5.87 18.59
CA GLY A 75 5.78 6.12 19.16
C GLY A 75 4.60 5.59 18.33
N VAL A 76 4.84 4.96 17.18
CA VAL A 76 3.80 4.27 16.38
C VAL A 76 3.99 2.75 16.51
N PRO A 77 2.92 1.96 16.76
CA PRO A 77 3.01 0.51 16.79
C PRO A 77 3.63 -0.05 15.50
N LYS A 78 4.60 -0.94 15.64
CA LYS A 78 5.21 -1.64 14.50
C LYS A 78 4.31 -2.80 14.12
N ILE A 79 3.65 -2.70 12.98
CA ILE A 79 2.78 -3.75 12.44
C ILE A 79 3.46 -4.44 11.24
N PRO A 80 3.16 -5.73 10.98
CA PRO A 80 3.67 -6.44 9.82
C PRO A 80 3.36 -5.70 8.51
N ALA A 81 4.30 -5.76 7.57
CA ALA A 81 4.16 -5.20 6.24
C ALA A 81 4.63 -6.20 5.18
N ALA A 82 3.85 -6.36 4.11
CA ALA A 82 4.18 -7.23 2.98
C ALA A 82 3.78 -6.60 1.65
N ALA A 83 4.41 -7.06 0.57
CA ALA A 83 4.06 -6.69 -0.80
C ALA A 83 3.46 -7.88 -1.55
N ILE A 84 2.50 -7.60 -2.44
CA ILE A 84 1.94 -8.58 -3.38
C ILE A 84 2.23 -8.17 -4.83
N SER A 85 2.17 -9.15 -5.73
CA SER A 85 2.38 -8.93 -7.15
C SER A 85 1.31 -8.00 -7.76
N THR A 86 1.56 -7.48 -8.94
CA THR A 86 0.57 -6.65 -9.63
C THR A 86 -0.63 -7.47 -10.13
N MET A 87 -0.41 -8.74 -10.48
CA MET A 87 -1.49 -9.67 -10.81
C MET A 87 -2.38 -9.96 -9.61
N ASP A 88 -1.80 -10.30 -8.45
CA ASP A 88 -2.56 -10.57 -7.23
C ASP A 88 -3.33 -9.34 -6.77
N ALA A 89 -2.72 -8.15 -6.87
CA ALA A 89 -3.36 -6.88 -6.55
C ALA A 89 -4.57 -6.58 -7.45
N ASN A 90 -4.53 -6.98 -8.71
CA ASN A 90 -5.65 -6.83 -9.65
C ASN A 90 -6.75 -7.87 -9.44
N LEU A 91 -6.39 -9.07 -9.00
CA LEU A 91 -7.32 -10.16 -8.70
C LEU A 91 -7.90 -10.10 -7.28
N TRP A 92 -7.47 -9.12 -6.47
CA TRP A 92 -7.77 -9.07 -5.06
C TRP A 92 -9.29 -8.97 -4.79
N PRO A 93 -9.92 -9.98 -4.16
CA PRO A 93 -11.33 -9.92 -3.82
C PRO A 93 -11.53 -8.97 -2.64
N ARG A 94 -12.64 -8.21 -2.64
CA ARG A 94 -13.01 -7.33 -1.53
C ARG A 94 -13.34 -8.17 -0.29
N SER A 95 -12.34 -8.38 0.57
CA SER A 95 -12.45 -9.15 1.83
C SER A 95 -12.95 -8.30 2.98
N ARG A 96 -13.69 -8.89 3.93
CA ARG A 96 -14.19 -8.17 5.12
C ARG A 96 -13.08 -7.74 6.09
N ASN A 97 -11.97 -8.48 6.11
CA ASN A 97 -10.85 -8.30 7.03
C ASN A 97 -9.72 -7.45 6.44
N VAL A 98 -9.85 -7.05 5.17
CA VAL A 98 -8.87 -6.23 4.47
C VAL A 98 -9.58 -4.97 3.98
N GLU A 99 -9.12 -3.80 4.43
CA GLU A 99 -9.63 -2.53 3.94
C GLU A 99 -8.67 -2.00 2.88
N GLU A 100 -9.16 -1.85 1.65
CA GLU A 100 -8.40 -1.23 0.58
C GLU A 100 -8.42 0.29 0.75
N GLN A 101 -7.23 0.91 0.77
CA GLN A 101 -7.14 2.36 0.73
C GLN A 101 -7.72 2.84 -0.60
N THR A 102 -8.85 3.53 -0.54
CA THR A 102 -9.42 4.20 -1.71
C THR A 102 -8.60 5.47 -1.97
N TYR A 103 -7.93 5.52 -3.11
CA TYR A 103 -7.28 6.73 -3.60
C TYR A 103 -8.37 7.70 -4.07
N CYS A 104 -8.79 8.62 -3.20
CA CYS A 104 -9.54 9.79 -3.62
C CYS A 104 -8.52 10.75 -4.22
N GLY A 105 -8.44 10.82 -5.55
CA GLY A 105 -7.59 11.76 -6.25
C GLY A 105 -7.91 13.19 -5.81
N ASP A 106 -6.85 13.99 -5.67
CA ASP A 106 -6.94 15.44 -5.68
C ASP A 106 -6.97 15.91 -7.14
#